data_AF-G4YRP2-F1
#
_entry.id   AF-G4YRP2-F1
#
_cell.length_a   1.000
_cell.length_b   1.000
_cell.length_c   1.000
_cell.angle_alpha   90.00
_cell.angle_beta   90.00
_cell.angle_gamma   90.00
#
_symmetry.space_group_name_H-M   'P 1'
#
loop_
_entity.id
_entity.type
_entity.pdbx_description
1 polymer ?
#
loop_
_entity_poly.entity_id
_entity_poly.type
_entity_poly.pdbx_seq_one_letter_code
_entity_poly.pdbx_strand_id
1 'polypeptide(L)'
;MLQVTTTQLATGRRRFSTSSSDAPLHFDTHNVVKSLQERGFTVDQSEAILQVMKEAMAASLEAQSRILATKSEHVELKAELSERVFNSTLKFDIAQRHSRELLERDFNTLKQDIRMLEKIDFDKIRMEIAELEKKFLLQKQAEDETLNELRLSMEKVEKRMLQYAVGFAGTIMAVGAALLRLVL
;
A
#
# COMPACT_ATOMS: atom_id res chain seq x y z
N MET A 1 7.09 -22.90 25.97
CA MET A 1 6.72 -22.67 24.55
C MET A 1 7.99 -22.29 23.79
N LEU A 2 8.33 -23.12 22.80
CA LEU A 2 9.23 -22.92 21.65
C LEU A 2 10.66 -22.39 21.92
N GLN A 3 11.58 -23.33 22.14
CA GLN A 3 13.02 -23.14 21.93
C GLN A 3 13.32 -22.97 20.43
N VAL A 4 14.11 -21.95 20.10
CA VAL A 4 14.62 -21.68 18.76
C VAL A 4 15.79 -22.63 18.47
N THR A 5 15.55 -23.62 17.63
CA THR A 5 16.57 -24.54 17.11
C THR A 5 17.51 -23.78 16.17
N THR A 6 18.74 -23.56 16.60
CA THR A 6 19.83 -23.05 15.75
C THR A 6 20.30 -24.16 14.83
N THR A 7 19.94 -24.11 13.55
CA THR A 7 20.47 -24.98 12.50
C THR A 7 21.88 -24.49 12.10
N GLN A 8 22.90 -25.17 12.61
CA GLN A 8 24.26 -25.05 12.07
C GLN A 8 24.30 -25.65 10.66
N LEU A 9 24.32 -24.78 9.65
CA LEU A 9 24.66 -25.15 8.28
C LEU A 9 26.14 -25.49 8.22
N ALA A 10 26.46 -26.78 8.31
CA ALA A 10 27.76 -27.31 7.98
C ALA A 10 28.09 -26.95 6.53
N THR A 11 28.95 -25.95 6.33
CA THR A 11 29.56 -25.64 5.04
C THR A 11 30.50 -26.78 4.66
N GLY A 12 29.93 -27.83 4.08
CA GLY A 12 30.65 -28.89 3.39
C GLY A 12 31.42 -28.28 2.23
N ARG A 13 32.71 -28.02 2.47
CA ARG A 13 33.65 -27.49 1.48
C ARG A 13 33.88 -28.57 0.42
N ARG A 14 33.02 -28.62 -0.61
CA ARG A 14 33.20 -29.49 -1.79
C ARG A 14 34.51 -29.09 -2.48
N ARG A 15 35.56 -29.88 -2.27
CA ARG A 15 36.79 -29.78 -3.05
C ARG A 15 36.52 -30.41 -4.41
N PHE A 16 36.22 -29.58 -5.40
CA PHE A 16 36.30 -30.00 -6.79
C PHE A 16 37.78 -30.08 -7.18
N SER A 17 38.28 -31.31 -7.29
CA SER A 17 39.57 -31.55 -7.96
C SER A 17 39.32 -31.42 -9.46
N THR A 18 39.82 -30.35 -10.06
CA THR A 18 39.93 -30.28 -11.52
C THR A 18 41.24 -30.97 -11.87
N SER A 19 41.19 -32.19 -12.39
CA SER A 19 42.34 -32.75 -13.10
C SER A 19 42.47 -31.99 -14.42
N SER A 20 43.08 -30.81 -14.36
CA SER A 20 43.56 -30.14 -15.56
C SER A 20 44.76 -30.92 -16.09
N SER A 21 44.51 -32.03 -16.79
CA SER A 21 45.51 -32.60 -17.69
C SER A 21 45.59 -31.69 -18.91
N ASP A 22 46.29 -30.57 -18.76
CA ASP A 22 46.67 -29.66 -19.85
C ASP A 22 47.88 -30.22 -20.65
N ALA A 23 48.20 -31.49 -20.45
CA ALA A 23 49.18 -32.20 -21.25
C ALA A 23 48.53 -32.54 -22.59
N PRO A 24 49.10 -32.11 -23.73
CA PRO A 24 48.64 -32.59 -25.02
C PRO A 24 48.71 -34.12 -25.00
N LEU A 25 47.56 -34.77 -25.27
CA LEU A 25 47.47 -36.21 -25.48
C LEU A 25 48.35 -36.56 -26.69
N HIS A 26 49.63 -36.82 -26.45
CA HIS A 26 50.58 -37.11 -27.50
C HIS A 26 50.44 -38.58 -27.90
N PHE A 27 49.89 -38.81 -29.09
CA PHE A 27 49.78 -40.15 -29.64
C PHE A 27 51.12 -40.56 -30.28
N ASP A 28 51.88 -41.39 -29.57
CA ASP A 28 53.16 -41.91 -30.04
C ASP A 28 52.97 -43.01 -31.09
N THR A 29 53.01 -42.60 -32.34
CA THR A 29 52.85 -43.45 -33.53
C THR A 29 53.94 -44.54 -33.60
N HIS A 30 55.15 -44.21 -33.17
CA HIS A 30 56.32 -45.10 -33.31
C HIS A 30 56.27 -46.25 -32.29
N ASN A 31 55.93 -45.95 -31.03
CA ASN A 31 55.77 -47.00 -30.02
C ASN A 31 54.65 -47.98 -30.35
N VAL A 32 53.54 -47.49 -30.91
CA VAL A 32 52.41 -48.35 -31.28
C VAL A 32 52.83 -49.35 -32.36
N VAL A 33 53.46 -48.89 -33.44
CA VAL A 33 53.93 -49.75 -34.53
C VAL A 33 54.98 -50.74 -34.05
N LYS A 34 55.96 -50.28 -33.25
CA LYS A 34 57.00 -51.16 -32.68
C LYS A 34 56.40 -52.25 -31.80
N SER A 35 55.42 -51.90 -30.95
CA SER A 35 54.74 -52.87 -30.07
C SER A 35 53.91 -53.91 -30.83
N LEU A 36 53.37 -53.55 -32.00
CA LEU A 36 52.63 -54.46 -32.87
C LEU A 36 53.60 -55.41 -33.60
N GLN A 37 54.73 -54.89 -34.06
CA GLN A 37 55.79 -55.70 -34.66
C GLN A 37 56.39 -56.71 -33.65
N GLU A 38 56.63 -56.28 -32.41
CA GLU A 38 57.09 -57.16 -31.32
C GLU A 38 56.08 -58.26 -30.97
N ARG A 39 54.80 -58.07 -31.30
CA ARG A 39 53.70 -59.05 -31.11
C ARG A 39 53.46 -59.94 -32.34
N GLY A 40 54.31 -59.85 -33.37
CA GLY A 40 54.27 -60.72 -34.54
C GLY A 40 53.43 -60.21 -35.72
N PHE A 41 53.00 -58.95 -35.70
CA PHE A 41 52.37 -58.32 -36.87
C PHE A 41 53.42 -57.86 -37.88
N THR A 42 53.10 -57.94 -39.18
CA THR A 42 53.96 -57.37 -40.21
C THR A 42 53.95 -55.84 -40.14
N VAL A 43 54.93 -55.20 -40.77
CA VAL A 43 55.03 -53.73 -40.84
C VAL A 43 53.75 -53.14 -41.42
N ASP A 44 53.30 -53.65 -42.57
CA ASP A 44 52.09 -53.20 -43.26
C ASP A 44 50.82 -53.37 -42.41
N GLN A 45 50.69 -54.49 -41.68
CA GLN A 45 49.56 -54.72 -40.79
C GLN A 45 49.56 -53.76 -39.59
N SER A 46 50.75 -53.48 -39.05
CA SER A 46 50.92 -52.57 -37.92
C SER A 46 50.57 -51.13 -38.32
N GLU A 47 50.97 -50.71 -39.52
CA GLU A 47 50.62 -49.41 -40.08
C GLU A 47 49.13 -49.30 -40.43
N ALA A 48 48.51 -50.36 -40.96
CA ALA A 48 47.07 -50.38 -41.22
C ALA A 48 46.24 -50.27 -39.93
N ILE A 49 46.62 -50.99 -38.87
CA ILE A 49 45.95 -50.90 -37.56
C ILE A 49 46.11 -49.50 -36.95
N LEU A 50 47.33 -48.95 -37.02
CA LEU A 50 47.62 -47.59 -36.57
C LEU A 50 46.75 -46.55 -37.30
N GLN A 51 46.54 -46.70 -38.61
CA GLN A 51 45.72 -45.80 -39.40
C GLN A 51 44.25 -45.83 -38.94
N VAL A 52 43.68 -47.02 -38.75
CA VAL A 52 42.32 -47.17 -38.22
C VAL A 52 42.19 -46.58 -36.82
N MET A 53 43.20 -46.76 -35.96
CA MET A 53 43.21 -46.14 -34.62
C MET A 53 43.24 -44.62 -34.68
N LYS A 54 44.06 -44.03 -35.58
CA LYS A 54 44.09 -42.57 -35.79
C LYS A 54 42.74 -42.03 -36.24
N GLU A 55 42.11 -42.70 -37.18
CA GLU A 55 40.78 -42.32 -37.70
C GLU A 55 39.70 -42.43 -36.61
N ALA A 56 39.69 -43.53 -35.85
CA ALA A 56 38.75 -43.72 -34.75
C ALA A 56 38.95 -42.67 -33.64
N MET A 57 40.20 -42.33 -33.30
CA MET A 57 40.50 -41.26 -32.33
C MET A 57 40.09 -39.88 -32.84
N ALA A 58 40.35 -39.58 -34.11
CA ALA A 58 39.93 -38.32 -34.72
C ALA A 58 38.40 -38.17 -34.71
N ALA A 59 37.68 -39.22 -35.12
CA ALA A 59 36.22 -39.24 -35.08
C ALA A 59 35.68 -39.12 -33.64
N SER A 60 36.32 -39.79 -32.67
CA SER A 60 35.92 -39.69 -31.26
C SER A 60 36.18 -38.30 -30.68
N LEU A 61 37.28 -37.65 -31.03
CA LEU A 61 37.61 -36.30 -30.57
C LEU A 61 36.64 -35.26 -31.17
N GLU A 62 36.29 -35.40 -32.44
CA GLU A 62 35.29 -34.56 -33.09
C GLU A 62 33.91 -34.72 -32.41
N ALA A 63 33.48 -35.97 -32.16
CA ALA A 63 32.24 -36.23 -31.45
C ALA A 63 32.25 -35.65 -30.02
N GLN A 64 33.37 -35.76 -29.31
CA GLN A 64 33.53 -35.20 -27.96
C GLN A 64 33.50 -33.66 -27.97
N SER A 65 34.09 -33.02 -28.98
CA SER A 65 34.10 -31.56 -29.12
C SER A 65 32.70 -30.95 -29.29
N ARG A 66 31.76 -31.70 -29.87
CA ARG A 66 30.36 -31.25 -30.03
C ARG A 66 29.54 -31.34 -28.74
N ILE A 67 29.95 -32.19 -27.81
CA ILE A 67 29.21 -32.46 -26.56
C ILE A 67 29.78 -31.65 -25.39
N LEU A 68 31.09 -31.38 -25.40
CA LEU A 68 31.73 -30.55 -24.38
C LEU A 68 31.52 -29.07 -24.68
N ALA A 69 30.92 -28.36 -23.72
CA ALA A 69 31.03 -26.91 -23.67
C ALA A 69 32.48 -26.52 -23.45
N THR A 70 32.99 -25.65 -24.31
CA THR A 70 34.33 -25.08 -24.17
C THR A 70 34.41 -24.23 -22.91
N LYS A 71 35.61 -24.09 -22.34
CA LYS A 71 35.82 -23.21 -21.17
C LYS A 71 35.36 -21.77 -21.44
N SER A 72 35.52 -21.29 -22.68
CA SER A 72 35.05 -19.97 -23.12
C SER A 72 33.53 -19.84 -23.07
N GLU A 73 32.79 -20.79 -23.63
CA GLU A 73 31.32 -20.79 -23.58
C GLU A 73 30.81 -20.86 -22.14
N HIS A 74 31.47 -21.64 -21.29
CA HIS A 74 31.07 -21.75 -19.88
C HIS A 74 31.32 -20.45 -19.10
N VAL A 75 32.34 -19.67 -19.46
CA VAL A 75 32.59 -18.35 -18.86
C VAL A 75 31.56 -17.33 -19.34
N GLU A 76 31.23 -17.34 -20.63
CA GLU A 76 30.23 -16.46 -21.23
C GLU A 76 28.83 -16.68 -20.65
N LEU A 77 28.37 -17.94 -20.61
CA LEU A 77 27.08 -18.30 -20.00
C LEU A 77 26.99 -17.89 -18.52
N LYS A 78 28.11 -18.00 -17.79
CA LYS A 78 28.16 -17.56 -16.39
C LYS A 78 28.05 -16.03 -16.29
N ALA A 79 28.70 -15.30 -17.19
CA ALA A 79 28.61 -13.85 -17.23
C ALA A 79 27.18 -13.39 -17.55
N GLU A 80 26.55 -13.96 -18.58
CA GLU A 80 25.16 -13.66 -18.93
C GLU A 80 24.19 -13.99 -17.79
N LEU A 81 24.34 -15.15 -17.16
CA LEU A 81 23.47 -15.54 -16.04
C LEU A 81 23.63 -14.56 -14.86
N SER A 82 24.88 -14.19 -14.54
CA SER A 82 25.17 -13.22 -13.50
C SER A 82 24.54 -11.86 -13.81
N GLU A 83 24.61 -11.41 -15.06
CA GLU A 83 23.99 -10.16 -15.50
C GLU A 83 22.46 -10.22 -15.40
N ARG A 84 21.83 -11.30 -15.87
CA ARG A 84 20.37 -11.47 -15.79
C ARG A 84 19.88 -11.49 -14.35
N VAL A 85 20.56 -12.22 -13.47
CA VAL A 85 20.22 -12.26 -12.04
C VAL A 85 20.36 -10.87 -11.43
N PHE A 86 21.48 -10.19 -11.67
CA PHE A 86 21.72 -8.84 -11.18
C PHE A 86 20.64 -7.84 -11.67
N ASN A 87 20.30 -7.86 -12.96
CA ASN A 87 19.28 -6.99 -13.53
C ASN A 87 17.89 -7.26 -12.93
N SER A 88 17.55 -8.54 -12.74
CA SER A 88 16.29 -8.95 -12.11
C SER A 88 16.21 -8.48 -10.66
N THR A 89 17.26 -8.67 -9.87
CA THR A 89 17.35 -8.16 -8.49
C THR A 89 17.23 -6.64 -8.44
N LEU A 90 17.94 -5.92 -9.31
CA LEU A 90 17.87 -4.47 -9.36
C LEU A 90 16.46 -3.96 -9.69
N LYS A 91 15.79 -4.58 -10.67
CA LYS A 91 14.39 -4.26 -11.02
C LYS A 91 13.44 -4.51 -9.86
N PHE A 92 13.62 -5.62 -9.15
CA PHE A 92 12.84 -5.92 -7.96
C PHE A 92 13.03 -4.85 -6.87
N ASP A 93 14.28 -4.50 -6.56
CA ASP A 93 14.60 -3.48 -5.57
C ASP A 93 14.02 -2.10 -5.95
N ILE A 94 14.11 -1.72 -7.22
CA ILE A 94 13.52 -0.47 -7.73
C ILE A 94 12.00 -0.49 -7.57
N ALA A 95 11.33 -1.56 -8.00
CA ALA A 95 9.89 -1.70 -7.87
C ALA A 95 9.44 -1.65 -6.41
N GLN A 96 10.18 -2.30 -5.51
CA GLN A 96 9.91 -2.30 -4.08
C GLN A 96 10.05 -0.89 -3.49
N ARG A 97 11.12 -0.16 -3.84
CA ARG A 97 11.32 1.24 -3.39
C ARG A 97 10.21 2.14 -3.90
N HIS A 98 9.90 2.07 -5.19
CA HIS A 98 8.83 2.86 -5.80
C HIS A 98 7.46 2.59 -5.14
N SER A 99 7.14 1.32 -4.87
CA SER A 99 5.91 0.95 -4.16
C SER A 99 5.85 1.55 -2.76
N ARG A 100 6.98 1.52 -2.03
CA ARG A 100 7.09 2.14 -0.70
C ARG A 100 6.91 3.67 -0.76
N GLU A 101 7.54 4.34 -1.73
CA GLU A 101 7.42 5.78 -1.93
C GLU A 101 5.98 6.19 -2.27
N LEU A 102 5.29 5.43 -3.13
CA LEU A 102 3.87 5.64 -3.41
C LEU A 102 3.03 5.50 -2.15
N LEU A 103 3.22 4.43 -1.37
CA LEU A 103 2.49 4.23 -0.11
C LEU A 103 2.72 5.37 0.87
N GLU A 104 3.95 5.87 0.98
CA GLU A 104 4.30 6.96 1.88
C GLU A 104 3.64 8.28 1.43
N ARG A 105 3.63 8.56 0.12
CA ARG A 105 2.93 9.72 -0.45
C ARG A 105 1.42 9.64 -0.21
N ASP A 106 0.81 8.48 -0.45
CA ASP A 106 -0.62 8.24 -0.27
C ASP A 106 -1.00 8.36 1.21
N PHE A 107 -0.18 7.80 2.10
CA PHE A 107 -0.35 7.93 3.55
C PHE A 107 -0.29 9.38 4.01
N ASN A 108 0.69 10.15 3.52
CA ASN A 108 0.82 11.56 3.88
C ASN A 108 -0.35 12.41 3.34
N THR A 109 -0.83 12.10 2.13
CA THR A 109 -2.02 12.74 1.55
C THR A 109 -3.25 12.45 2.40
N LEU A 110 -3.52 11.18 2.70
CA LEU A 110 -4.67 10.77 3.50
C LEU A 110 -4.63 11.40 4.91
N LYS A 111 -3.45 11.49 5.52
CA LYS A 111 -3.26 12.15 6.81
C LYS A 111 -3.60 13.64 6.76
N GLN A 112 -3.26 14.33 5.65
CA GLN A 112 -3.62 15.72 5.45
C GLN A 112 -5.14 15.86 5.24
N ASP A 113 -5.73 15.00 4.43
CA ASP A 113 -7.17 15.00 4.14
C ASP A 113 -7.98 14.80 5.42
N ILE A 114 -7.62 13.83 6.27
CA ILE A 114 -8.29 13.59 7.55
C ILE A 114 -8.26 14.85 8.43
N ARG A 115 -7.09 15.51 8.55
CA ARG A 115 -6.96 16.74 9.35
C ARG A 115 -7.79 17.88 8.78
N MET A 116 -7.85 17.99 7.46
CA MET A 116 -8.67 19.01 6.80
C MET A 116 -10.15 18.75 7.04
N LEU A 117 -10.60 17.50 6.89
CA LEU A 117 -11.99 17.10 7.10
C LEU A 117 -12.42 17.35 8.54
N GLU A 118 -11.60 16.95 9.51
CA GLU A 118 -11.82 17.24 10.93
C GLU A 118 -12.00 18.73 11.18
N LYS A 119 -11.11 19.58 10.62
CA LYS A 119 -11.21 21.03 10.75
C LYS A 119 -12.50 21.58 10.14
N ILE A 120 -12.84 21.14 8.92
CA ILE A 120 -14.06 21.58 8.22
C ILE A 120 -15.31 21.20 9.02
N ASP A 121 -15.36 19.98 9.55
CA ASP A 121 -16.49 19.50 10.35
C ASP A 121 -16.62 20.28 11.66
N PHE A 122 -15.51 20.56 12.35
CA PHE A 122 -15.53 21.40 13.55
C PHE A 122 -16.03 22.82 13.26
N ASP A 123 -15.55 23.44 12.18
CA ASP A 123 -15.98 24.79 11.80
C ASP A 123 -17.47 24.80 11.42
N LYS A 124 -17.95 23.75 10.74
CA LYS A 124 -19.37 23.58 10.40
C LYS A 124 -20.24 23.44 11.66
N ILE A 125 -19.85 22.58 12.60
CA ILE A 125 -20.58 22.42 13.87
C ILE A 125 -20.63 23.75 14.64
N ARG A 126 -19.52 24.49 14.68
CA ARG A 126 -19.49 25.82 15.32
C ARG A 126 -20.44 26.81 14.65
N MET A 127 -20.50 26.82 13.32
CA MET A 127 -21.43 27.67 12.58
C MET A 127 -22.89 27.28 12.87
N GLU A 128 -23.21 25.99 12.86
CA GLU A 128 -24.55 25.50 13.17
C GLU A 128 -24.98 25.86 14.60
N ILE A 129 -24.08 25.76 15.59
CA ILE A 129 -24.34 26.20 16.96
C ILE A 129 -24.62 27.70 17.01
N ALA A 130 -23.78 28.52 16.38
CA ALA A 130 -23.97 29.98 16.37
C ALA A 130 -25.30 30.38 15.68
N GLU A 131 -25.69 29.66 14.63
CA GLU A 131 -26.96 29.89 13.95
C GLU A 131 -28.16 29.50 14.85
N LEU A 132 -28.06 28.37 15.56
CA LEU A 132 -29.06 27.93 16.52
C LEU A 132 -29.21 28.92 17.69
N GLU A 133 -28.11 29.39 18.26
CA GLU A 133 -28.11 30.40 19.32
C GLU A 133 -28.77 31.70 18.86
N LYS A 134 -28.47 32.16 17.64
CA LYS A 134 -29.11 33.34 17.06
C LYS A 134 -30.61 33.16 16.88
N LYS A 135 -31.04 32.00 16.35
CA LYS A 135 -32.48 31.69 16.19
C LYS A 135 -33.19 31.66 17.53
N PHE A 136 -32.57 31.06 18.55
CA PHE A 136 -33.11 31.02 19.90
C PHE A 136 -33.27 32.42 20.52
N LEU A 137 -32.26 33.29 20.37
CA LEU A 137 -32.33 34.68 20.84
C LEU A 137 -33.43 35.48 20.16
N LEU A 138 -33.58 35.34 18.83
CA LEU A 138 -34.65 35.99 18.08
C LEU A 138 -36.03 35.49 18.51
N GLN A 139 -36.18 34.18 18.73
CA GLN A 139 -37.44 33.61 19.21
C GLN A 139 -37.80 34.12 20.60
N LYS A 140 -36.82 34.19 21.52
CA LYS A 140 -37.02 34.73 22.86
C LYS A 140 -37.45 36.21 22.81
N GLN A 141 -36.80 37.01 21.96
CA GLN A 141 -37.18 38.40 21.78
C GLN A 141 -38.61 38.55 21.24
N ALA A 142 -38.99 37.74 20.25
CA ALA A 142 -40.35 37.73 19.72
C ALA A 142 -41.37 37.30 20.79
N GLU A 143 -41.04 36.31 21.62
CA GLU A 143 -41.88 35.89 22.75
C GLU A 143 -42.07 37.02 23.77
N ASP A 144 -40.99 37.71 24.15
CA ASP A 144 -41.04 38.87 25.06
C ASP A 144 -41.90 40.02 24.49
N GLU A 145 -41.81 40.29 23.19
CA GLU A 145 -42.65 41.27 22.50
C GLU A 145 -44.13 40.87 22.56
N THR A 146 -44.47 39.62 22.24
CA THR A 146 -45.85 39.13 22.30
C THR A 146 -46.43 39.14 23.72
N LEU A 147 -45.60 38.84 24.73
CA LEU A 147 -46.00 38.92 26.15
C LEU A 147 -46.31 40.38 26.52
N ASN A 148 -45.49 41.33 26.07
CA ASN A 148 -45.71 42.75 26.34
C ASN A 148 -46.99 43.27 25.66
N GLU A 149 -47.26 42.88 24.42
CA GLU A 149 -48.51 43.17 23.73
C GLU A 149 -49.71 42.58 24.49
N LEU A 150 -49.60 41.33 24.96
CA LEU A 150 -50.65 40.68 25.73
C LEU A 150 -50.91 41.41 27.06
N ARG A 151 -49.86 41.81 27.78
CA ARG A 151 -49.98 42.62 29.01
C ARG A 151 -50.69 43.94 28.75
N LEU A 152 -50.32 44.64 27.68
CA LEU A 152 -50.94 45.92 27.33
C LEU A 152 -52.42 45.74 26.94
N SER A 153 -52.74 44.66 26.23
CA SER A 153 -54.12 44.29 25.91
C SER A 153 -54.94 44.01 27.17
N MET A 154 -54.34 43.33 28.16
CA MET A 154 -54.97 43.01 29.44
C MET A 154 -55.23 44.28 30.25
N GLU A 155 -54.27 45.19 30.35
CA GLU A 155 -54.44 46.49 31.03
C GLU A 155 -55.56 47.33 30.36
N LYS A 156 -55.65 47.30 29.03
CA LYS A 156 -56.72 47.97 28.29
C LYS A 156 -58.10 47.37 28.58
N VAL A 157 -58.19 46.05 28.68
CA VAL A 157 -59.43 45.35 29.06
C VAL A 157 -59.80 45.68 30.50
N GLU A 158 -58.85 45.69 31.42
CA GLU A 158 -59.07 46.05 32.83
C GLU A 158 -59.61 47.48 32.97
N LYS A 159 -59.01 48.45 32.26
CA LYS A 159 -59.51 49.84 32.22
C LYS A 159 -60.94 49.93 31.68
N ARG A 160 -61.28 49.16 30.63
CA ARG A 160 -62.66 49.09 30.12
C ARG A 160 -63.62 48.48 31.13
N MET A 161 -63.23 47.41 31.81
CA MET A 161 -64.04 46.80 32.87
C MET A 161 -64.29 47.78 34.02
N LEU A 162 -63.27 48.50 34.48
CA LEU A 162 -63.42 49.54 35.50
C LEU A 162 -64.35 50.67 35.03
N GLN A 163 -64.22 51.13 33.79
CA GLN A 163 -65.13 52.13 33.21
C GLN A 163 -66.58 51.63 33.16
N TYR A 164 -66.82 50.39 32.76
CA TYR A 164 -68.16 49.80 32.78
C TYR A 164 -68.72 49.69 34.20
N ALA A 165 -67.90 49.29 35.18
CA ALA A 165 -68.30 49.19 36.57
C ALA A 165 -68.68 50.57 37.16
N VAL A 166 -67.86 51.60 36.90
CA VAL A 166 -68.14 52.98 37.32
C VAL A 166 -69.39 53.52 36.62
N GLY A 167 -69.55 53.27 35.33
CA GLY A 167 -70.74 53.66 34.57
C GLY A 167 -72.01 53.03 35.14
N PHE A 168 -71.96 51.73 35.46
CA PHE A 168 -73.08 50.99 36.05
C PHE A 168 -73.41 51.46 37.48
N ALA A 169 -72.41 51.66 38.33
CA ALA A 169 -72.62 52.21 39.67
C ALA A 169 -73.22 53.63 39.61
N GLY A 170 -72.73 54.46 38.68
CA GLY A 170 -73.23 55.81 38.44
C GLY A 170 -74.70 55.83 37.99
N THR A 171 -75.10 54.96 37.07
CA THR A 171 -76.50 54.87 36.63
C THR A 171 -77.42 54.40 37.76
N ILE A 172 -77.01 53.40 38.54
CA ILE A 172 -77.77 52.96 39.72
C ILE A 172 -77.95 54.11 40.72
N MET A 173 -76.87 54.83 41.04
CA MET A 173 -76.92 55.98 41.95
C MET A 173 -77.83 57.09 41.43
N ALA A 174 -77.77 57.40 40.14
CA ALA A 174 -78.63 58.40 39.52
C ALA A 174 -80.11 58.00 39.58
N VAL A 175 -80.43 56.73 39.29
CA VAL A 175 -81.80 56.20 39.41
C VAL A 175 -82.27 56.24 40.87
N GLY A 176 -81.43 55.81 41.82
CA GLY A 176 -81.75 55.86 43.25
C GLY A 176 -82.01 57.29 43.76
N ALA A 177 -81.19 58.25 43.35
CA ALA A 177 -81.38 59.66 43.69
C ALA A 177 -82.65 60.24 43.05
N ALA A 178 -82.97 59.89 41.81
CA ALA A 178 -84.20 60.32 41.14
C ALA A 178 -85.46 59.77 41.83
N LEU A 179 -85.42 58.51 42.27
CA LEU A 179 -86.52 57.90 43.02
C LEU A 179 -86.69 58.54 44.41
N LEU A 180 -85.58 58.80 45.13
CA LEU A 180 -85.62 59.51 46.42
C LEU A 180 -86.24 60.91 46.28
N ARG A 181 -85.90 61.63 45.21
CA ARG A 181 -86.47 62.97 44.91
C ARG A 181 -87.97 62.92 44.56
N LEU A 182 -88.51 61.77 44.17
CA LEU A 182 -89.92 61.60 43.83
C LEU A 182 -90.76 61.22 45.07
N VAL A 183 -90.13 60.65 46.10
CA VAL A 183 -90.79 60.18 47.34
C VAL A 183 -90.77 61.23 48.46
N LEU A 184 -89.91 62.25 48.37
CA LEU A 184 -89.72 63.31 49.37
C LEU A 184 -90.20 64.66 48.83
#